data_AF-A0A2N7YH64-F1
#
_entry.id   AF-A0A2N7YH64-F1
#
_cell.length_a   1.000
_cell.length_b   1.000
_cell.length_c   1.000
_cell.angle_alpha   90.00
_cell.angle_beta   90.00
_cell.angle_gamma   90.00
#
_symmetry.space_group_name_H-M   'P 1'
#
loop_
_entity.id
_entity.type
_entity.pdbx_description
1 polymer ?
#
loop_
_entity_poly.entity_id
_entity_poly.type
_entity_poly.pdbx_seq_one_letter_code
_entity_poly.pdbx_strand_id
1 'polypeptide(L)'
;MSLIQDKFASVFSQYDVTTQPRPDGGILLTLRNSEGKQVKRSISYQQLHTADQLTWVISAIRRDLAEQASELPQISMLQSQNRFALPTYHSA
;
A
#
# COMPACT_ATOMS: atom_id res chain seq x y z
N MET A 1 -17.26 9.02 13.98
CA MET A 1 -16.22 8.40 13.15
C MET A 1 -15.63 9.48 12.26
N SER A 2 -14.32 9.51 12.04
CA SER A 2 -13.68 10.52 11.17
C SER A 2 -13.88 10.16 9.70
N LEU A 3 -14.11 11.13 8.81
CA LEU A 3 -14.25 10.92 7.35
C LEU A 3 -13.10 10.07 6.77
N ILE A 4 -11.88 10.29 7.28
CA ILE A 4 -10.69 9.54 6.88
C ILE A 4 -10.76 8.09 7.35
N GLN A 5 -11.24 7.86 8.59
CA GLN A 5 -11.44 6.51 9.12
C GLN A 5 -12.51 5.77 8.30
N ASP A 6 -13.63 6.41 7.99
CA ASP A 6 -14.71 5.82 7.18
C ASP A 6 -14.22 5.46 5.77
N LYS A 7 -13.39 6.31 5.18
CA LYS A 7 -12.75 6.03 3.88
C LYS A 7 -11.86 4.78 3.94
N PHE A 8 -10.98 4.69 4.93
CA PHE A 8 -10.13 3.51 5.09
C PHE A 8 -10.92 2.26 5.46
N ALA A 9 -11.97 2.38 6.27
CA ALA A 9 -12.89 1.28 6.59
C ALA A 9 -13.63 0.77 5.35
N SER A 10 -14.02 1.66 4.44
CA SER A 10 -14.62 1.28 3.16
C SER A 10 -13.63 0.53 2.24
N VAL A 11 -12.38 0.99 2.18
CA VAL A 11 -11.33 0.39 1.32
C VAL A 11 -10.82 -0.95 1.87
N PHE A 12 -10.79 -1.10 3.19
CA PHE A 12 -10.28 -2.28 3.92
C PHE A 12 -11.39 -2.93 4.75
N SER A 13 -12.55 -3.20 4.12
CA SER A 13 -13.77 -3.68 4.79
C SER A 13 -13.64 -4.99 5.56
N GLN A 14 -12.59 -5.77 5.31
CA GLN A 14 -12.29 -7.03 6.01
C GLN A 14 -11.50 -6.83 7.32
N TYR A 15 -11.11 -5.59 7.63
CA TYR A 15 -10.30 -5.25 8.79
C TYR A 15 -11.07 -4.30 9.70
N ASP A 16 -10.84 -4.42 11.01
CA ASP A 16 -11.20 -3.38 11.96
C ASP A 16 -10.21 -2.21 11.80
N VAL A 17 -10.74 -1.03 11.47
CA VAL A 17 -9.97 0.15 11.09
C VAL A 17 -10.07 1.22 12.17
N THR A 18 -8.93 1.58 12.75
CA THR A 18 -8.82 2.69 13.69
C THR A 18 -7.77 3.69 13.23
N THR A 19 -8.01 4.98 13.50
CA THR A 19 -7.08 6.06 13.19
C THR A 19 -6.79 6.86 14.46
N GLN A 20 -5.53 7.24 14.63
CA GLN A 20 -5.11 8.12 15.71
C GLN A 20 -4.43 9.36 15.09
N PRO A 21 -4.86 10.59 15.43
CA PRO A 21 -4.21 11.79 14.93
C PRO A 21 -2.78 11.90 15.47
N ARG A 22 -1.89 12.43 14.64
CA ARG A 22 -0.49 12.73 14.99
C ARG A 22 -0.28 14.25 15.07
N PRO A 23 0.66 14.75 15.89
CA PRO A 23 0.92 16.19 16.02
C PRO A 23 1.35 16.89 14.71
N ASP A 24 1.86 16.15 13.73
CA ASP A 24 2.25 16.63 12.41
C ASP A 24 1.07 16.77 11.43
N GLY A 25 -0.17 16.60 11.90
CA GLY A 25 -1.37 16.59 11.07
C GLY A 25 -1.56 15.27 10.28
N GLY A 26 -0.65 14.31 10.44
CA GLY A 26 -0.82 12.96 9.91
C GLY A 26 -1.72 12.10 10.80
N ILE A 27 -1.79 10.82 10.45
CA ILE A 27 -2.47 9.80 11.26
C ILE A 27 -1.59 8.56 11.44
N LEU A 28 -1.83 7.84 12.53
CA LEU A 28 -1.46 6.44 12.67
C LEU A 28 -2.70 5.60 12.34
N LEU A 29 -2.66 4.91 11.21
CA LEU A 29 -3.67 3.93 10.80
C LEU A 29 -3.33 2.58 11.44
N THR A 30 -4.32 1.94 12.07
CA THR A 30 -4.22 0.56 12.55
C THR A 30 -5.31 -0.27 11.88
N LEU A 31 -4.89 -1.35 11.22
CA LEU A 31 -5.76 -2.36 10.62
C LEU A 31 -5.62 -3.65 11.41
N ARG A 32 -6.72 -4.22 11.88
CA ARG A 32 -6.75 -5.49 12.62
C ARG A 32 -7.59 -6.53 11.89
N ASN A 33 -7.04 -7.71 11.64
CA ASN A 33 -7.80 -8.81 11.06
C ASN A 33 -8.61 -9.58 12.12
N SER A 34 -9.47 -10.50 11.69
CA SER A 34 -10.27 -11.36 12.56
C SER A 34 -9.44 -12.27 13.48
N GLU A 35 -8.23 -12.64 13.05
CA GLU A 35 -7.28 -13.46 13.82
C GLU A 35 -6.50 -12.65 14.87
N GLY A 36 -6.72 -11.33 14.93
CA GLY A 36 -6.05 -10.44 15.87
C GLY A 36 -4.69 -9.90 15.44
N LYS A 37 -4.19 -10.28 14.25
CA LYS A 37 -3.00 -9.68 13.63
C LYS A 37 -3.27 -8.22 13.30
N GLN A 38 -2.32 -7.35 13.66
CA GLN A 38 -2.44 -5.91 13.46
C GLN A 38 -1.32 -5.39 12.57
N VAL A 39 -1.70 -4.49 11.66
CA VAL A 39 -0.77 -3.70 10.84
C VAL A 39 -0.94 -2.25 11.20
N LYS A 40 0.17 -1.58 11.54
CA LYS A 40 0.20 -0.16 11.85
C LYS A 40 0.99 0.57 10.77
N ARG A 41 0.41 1.67 10.26
CA ARG A 41 1.02 2.50 9.22
C ARG A 41 0.87 3.97 9.58
N SER A 42 2.00 4.67 9.57
CA SER A 42 2.02 6.12 9.74
C SER A 42 1.79 6.77 8.38
N ILE A 43 0.82 7.66 8.29
CA ILE A 43 0.44 8.37 7.07
C ILE A 43 0.58 9.87 7.33
N SER A 44 1.35 10.56 6.49
CA SER A 44 1.59 11.99 6.65
C SER A 44 0.38 12.82 6.21
N TYR A 45 0.32 14.08 6.65
CA TYR A 45 -0.69 15.03 6.19
C TYR A 45 -0.76 15.11 4.65
N GLN A 46 0.39 15.27 3.98
CA GLN A 46 0.45 15.34 2.52
C GLN A 46 -0.12 14.08 1.85
N GLN A 47 0.11 12.90 2.42
CA GLN A 47 -0.44 11.65 1.89
C GLN A 47 -1.95 11.53 2.08
N LEU A 48 -2.52 12.14 3.12
CA LEU A 48 -3.97 12.16 3.34
C LEU A 48 -4.70 13.15 2.43
N HIS A 49 -4.05 14.27 2.12
CA HIS A 49 -4.69 15.41 1.45
C HIS A 49 -4.36 15.53 -0.04
N THR A 50 -3.47 14.70 -0.58
CA THR A 50 -3.16 14.62 -2.01
C THR A 50 -3.71 13.33 -2.61
N ALA A 51 -4.61 13.41 -3.59
CA ALA A 51 -5.33 12.27 -4.14
C ALA A 51 -4.42 11.15 -4.68
N ASP A 52 -3.37 11.51 -5.42
CA ASP A 52 -2.40 10.55 -5.97
C ASP A 52 -1.61 9.85 -4.87
N GLN A 53 -1.16 10.61 -3.87
CA GLN A 53 -0.43 10.07 -2.73
C GLN A 53 -1.31 9.14 -1.89
N LEU A 54 -2.57 9.49 -1.67
CA LEU A 54 -3.52 8.66 -0.95
C LEU A 54 -3.78 7.33 -1.69
N THR A 55 -3.92 7.39 -3.02
CA THR A 55 -4.07 6.21 -3.88
C THR A 55 -2.83 5.32 -3.80
N TRP A 56 -1.64 5.92 -3.81
CA TRP A 56 -0.38 5.19 -3.66
C TRP A 56 -0.26 4.54 -2.27
N VAL A 57 -0.63 5.24 -1.20
CA VAL A 57 -0.62 4.70 0.17
C VAL A 57 -1.58 3.52 0.29
N ILE A 58 -2.81 3.63 -0.22
CA ILE A 58 -3.76 2.52 -0.24
C ILE A 58 -3.18 1.30 -0.97
N SER A 59 -2.54 1.54 -2.12
CA SER A 59 -1.93 0.47 -2.91
C SER A 59 -0.75 -0.19 -2.20
N ALA A 60 0.08 0.60 -1.49
CA ALA A 60 1.18 0.10 -0.69
C ALA A 60 0.68 -0.77 0.47
N ILE A 61 -0.33 -0.30 1.21
CA ILE A 61 -0.93 -1.06 2.31
C ILE A 61 -1.51 -2.39 1.80
N ARG A 62 -2.19 -2.39 0.64
CA ARG A 62 -2.69 -3.65 0.04
C ARG A 62 -1.58 -4.65 -0.25
N ARG A 63 -0.44 -4.19 -0.79
CA ARG A 63 0.73 -5.06 -1.03
C ARG A 63 1.29 -5.60 0.27
N ASP A 64 1.46 -4.75 1.28
CA ASP A 64 1.96 -5.17 2.60
C ASP A 64 1.07 -6.24 3.25
N LEU A 65 -0.25 -6.12 3.09
CA LEU A 65 -1.22 -7.10 3.59
C LEU A 65 -1.15 -8.43 2.82
N ALA A 66 -0.96 -8.39 1.50
CA ALA A 66 -0.80 -9.59 0.66
C ALA A 66 0.53 -10.32 0.95
N GLU A 67 1.63 -9.58 1.11
CA GLU A 67 2.92 -10.14 1.51
C GLU A 67 2.83 -10.84 2.87
N GLN A 68 2.12 -10.23 3.82
CA GLN A 68 1.88 -10.83 5.14
C GLN A 68 0.97 -12.06 5.13
N ALA A 69 0.17 -12.24 4.07
CA ALA A 69 -0.66 -13.41 3.85
C ALA A 69 0.07 -14.52 3.07
N SER A 70 1.31 -14.28 2.63
CA SER A 70 2.07 -15.19 1.75
C SER A 70 1.41 -15.45 0.39
N GLU A 71 0.60 -14.50 -0.10
CA GLU A 71 0.13 -14.50 -1.48
C GLU A 71 0.90 -13.41 -2.23
N LEU A 72 2.20 -13.66 -2.44
CA LEU A 72 2.93 -12.91 -3.45
C LEU A 72 2.20 -13.15 -4.78
N PRO A 73 1.73 -12.11 -5.50
CA PRO A 73 1.26 -12.31 -6.85
C PRO A 73 2.45 -12.93 -7.60
N GLN A 74 2.26 -14.12 -8.15
CA GLN A 74 3.24 -14.73 -9.03
C GLN A 74 3.57 -13.69 -10.10
N ILE A 75 4.76 -13.10 -10.04
CA ILE A 75 5.31 -12.25 -11.09
C ILE A 75 5.74 -13.18 -12.25
N SER A 76 4.82 -14.04 -12.70
CA SER A 76 5.05 -14.95 -13.82
C SER A 76 4.76 -14.26 -15.15
N MET A 77 4.12 -13.08 -15.15
CA MET A 77 3.69 -12.37 -16.37
C MET A 77 4.51 -11.12 -16.72
N LEU A 78 5.53 -10.74 -15.95
CA LEU A 78 6.40 -9.60 -16.30
C LEU A 78 7.74 -10.00 -16.94
N GLN A 79 8.03 -11.30 -17.09
CA GLN A 79 9.28 -11.76 -17.71
C GLN A 79 9.30 -11.72 -19.24
N SER A 80 8.17 -11.47 -19.92
CA SER A 80 8.14 -11.48 -21.38
C SER A 80 8.48 -10.14 -22.05
N GLN A 81 8.65 -9.04 -21.31
CA GLN A 81 8.64 -7.71 -21.92
C GLN A 81 10.00 -7.04 -22.19
N ASN A 82 11.17 -7.66 -21.96
CA ASN A 82 12.41 -7.09 -22.51
C ASN A 82 13.59 -8.09 -22.55
N ARG A 83 13.68 -8.89 -23.62
CA ARG A 83 15.00 -9.16 -24.24
C ARG A 83 15.11 -8.27 -25.47
N PHE A 84 15.22 -6.96 -25.28
CA PHE A 84 15.85 -6.14 -26.31
C PHE A 84 17.29 -6.65 -26.40
N ALA A 85 17.67 -7.17 -27.58
CA ALA A 85 19.04 -7.58 -27.84
C ALA A 85 19.96 -6.40 -27.51
N LEU A 86 20.90 -6.61 -26.58
CA LEU A 86 21.95 -5.65 -26.28
C LEU A 86 22.70 -5.34 -27.60
N PRO A 87 22.89 -4.07 -27.98
CA PRO A 87 23.67 -3.74 -29.17
C PRO A 87 25.08 -4.29 -29.03
N THR A 88 25.52 -5.09 -30.00
CA THR A 88 26.93 -5.49 -30.10
C THR A 88 27.70 -4.33 -30.73
N TYR A 89 28.59 -3.69 -29.97
CA TYR A 89 29.52 -2.72 -30.53
C TYR A 89 30.62 -3.47 -31.29
N HIS A 90 30.73 -3.24 -32.59
CA HIS A 90 31.91 -3.61 -33.36
C HIS A 90 32.95 -2.50 -33.21
N SER A 91 34.10 -2.83 -32.63
CA SER A 91 35.28 -1.97 -32.70
C SER A 91 35.86 -2.06 -34.12
N ALA A 92 36.06 -0.92 -34.77
CA ALA A 92 36.76 -0.82 -36.05
C ALA A 92 38.26 -1.08 -35.90
#